data_AF-A0A8J4TBK6-F1
#
_entry.id   AF-A0A8J4TBK6-F1
#
_cell.length_a   1.000
_cell.length_b   1.000
_cell.length_c   1.000
_cell.angle_alpha   90.00
_cell.angle_beta   90.00
_cell.angle_gamma   90.00
#
_symmetry.space_group_name_H-M   'P 1'
#
loop_
_entity.id
_entity.type
_entity.pdbx_description
1 polymer ?
#
loop_
_entity_poly.entity_id
_entity_poly.type
_entity_poly.pdbx_seq_one_letter_code
_entity_poly.pdbx_strand_id
1 'polypeptide(L)'
;MPSDLDLAGAEVEIARMPNHLTRLAETLQPLHADETFDFVLLDCPPSLGILMTNALAAADELLTPIQCEYFALEGLVKIVRLIEQVRDSGANMRLQLGGIVMTMRRPDKS
;
A
#
# COMPACT_ATOMS: atom_id res chain seq x y z
N MET A 1 -7.50 -4.28 -17.12
CA MET A 1 -8.88 -4.51 -16.63
C MET A 1 -9.50 -3.15 -16.37
N PRO A 2 -10.80 -2.92 -16.62
CA PRO A 2 -11.43 -1.64 -16.36
C PRO A 2 -11.70 -1.50 -14.85
N SER A 3 -10.63 -1.50 -14.06
CA SER A 3 -10.71 -1.43 -12.60
C SER A 3 -10.86 0.01 -12.13
N ASP A 4 -10.44 1.00 -12.92
CA ASP A 4 -10.36 2.40 -12.50
C ASP A 4 -11.72 3.03 -12.13
N LEU A 5 -12.79 2.76 -12.89
CA LEU A 5 -14.09 3.38 -12.61
C LEU A 5 -14.76 2.77 -11.37
N ASP A 6 -14.70 1.44 -11.24
CA ASP A 6 -15.24 0.71 -10.11
C ASP A 6 -14.43 0.99 -8.83
N LEU A 7 -13.09 1.04 -8.92
CA LEU A 7 -12.25 1.46 -7.80
C LEU A 7 -12.54 2.90 -7.37
N ALA A 8 -12.69 3.81 -8.33
CA ALA A 8 -13.00 5.21 -8.01
C ALA A 8 -14.35 5.33 -7.28
N GLY A 9 -15.36 4.55 -7.69
CA GLY A 9 -16.64 4.46 -7.00
C GLY A 9 -16.48 3.93 -5.56
N ALA A 10 -15.79 2.80 -5.41
CA ALA A 10 -15.51 2.20 -4.10
C ALA A 10 -14.73 3.15 -3.18
N GLU A 11 -13.80 3.91 -3.72
CA GLU A 11 -13.01 4.87 -2.96
C GLU A 11 -13.88 5.98 -2.36
N VAL A 12 -14.84 6.51 -3.14
CA VAL A 12 -15.81 7.51 -2.68
C VAL A 12 -16.76 6.93 -1.62
N GLU A 13 -17.20 5.68 -1.79
CA GLU A 13 -18.08 5.02 -0.84
C GLU A 13 -17.37 4.77 0.49
N ILE A 14 -16.17 4.20 0.46
CA ILE A 14 -15.36 3.93 1.65
C ILE A 14 -15.03 5.24 2.37
N ALA A 15 -14.74 6.33 1.64
CA ALA A 15 -14.49 7.66 2.21
C ALA A 15 -15.60 8.17 3.13
N ARG A 16 -16.85 7.77 2.88
CA ARG A 16 -18.02 8.23 3.64
C ARG A 16 -18.30 7.37 4.86
N MET A 17 -17.62 6.24 5.00
CA MET A 17 -17.85 5.30 6.08
C MET A 17 -17.07 5.72 7.33
N PRO A 18 -17.56 5.38 8.54
CA PRO A 18 -16.73 5.44 9.73
C PRO A 18 -15.53 4.50 9.57
N ASN A 19 -14.41 4.88 10.21
CA ASN A 19 -13.15 4.13 10.17
C ASN A 19 -12.62 3.92 8.74
N HIS A 20 -12.89 4.85 7.82
CA HIS A 20 -12.54 4.72 6.41
C HIS A 20 -11.05 4.51 6.13
N LEU A 21 -10.14 4.73 7.09
CA LEU A 21 -8.70 4.45 6.92
C LEU A 21 -8.30 3.04 7.34
N THR A 22 -9.05 2.41 8.25
CA THR A 22 -8.68 1.12 8.89
C THR A 22 -9.66 0.00 8.56
N ARG A 23 -10.64 0.27 7.71
CA ARG A 23 -11.76 -0.64 7.43
C ARG A 23 -11.32 -1.98 6.87
N LEU A 24 -10.32 -2.00 5.98
CA LEU A 24 -9.76 -3.26 5.48
C LEU A 24 -9.07 -4.05 6.60
N ALA A 25 -8.31 -3.38 7.48
CA ALA A 25 -7.64 -4.02 8.60
C ALA A 25 -8.65 -4.67 9.56
N GLU A 26 -9.74 -3.97 9.88
CA GLU A 26 -10.84 -4.51 10.70
C GLU A 26 -11.50 -5.73 10.04
N THR A 27 -11.67 -5.69 8.71
CA THR A 27 -12.28 -6.78 7.94
C THR A 27 -11.39 -8.02 7.88
N LEU A 28 -10.07 -7.84 7.83
CA LEU A 28 -9.09 -8.94 7.78
C LEU A 28 -8.74 -9.50 9.16
N GLN A 29 -9.09 -8.82 10.25
CA GLN A 29 -8.76 -9.23 11.61
C GLN A 29 -9.22 -10.66 11.97
N PRO A 30 -10.41 -11.14 11.57
CA PRO A 30 -10.81 -12.53 11.82
C PRO A 30 -9.93 -13.55 11.08
N LEU A 31 -9.50 -13.24 9.84
CA LEU A 31 -8.63 -14.12 9.06
C LEU A 31 -7.23 -14.24 9.68
N HIS A 32 -6.74 -13.17 10.31
CA HIS A 32 -5.52 -13.21 11.11
C HIS A 32 -5.69 -14.09 12.35
N ALA A 33 -6.84 -14.04 13.01
CA ALA A 33 -7.09 -14.78 14.25
C ALA A 33 -7.20 -16.31 14.03
N ASP A 34 -7.70 -16.73 12.87
CA ASP A 34 -7.86 -18.14 12.52
C ASP A 34 -6.58 -18.79 11.95
N GLU A 35 -5.45 -18.05 11.87
CA GLU A 35 -4.14 -18.50 11.34
C GLU A 35 -4.25 -19.28 10.01
N THR A 36 -5.26 -18.95 9.19
CA THR A 36 -5.61 -19.73 8.00
C THR A 36 -4.60 -19.55 6.87
N PHE A 37 -3.86 -18.44 6.87
CA PHE A 37 -2.86 -18.10 5.87
C PHE A 37 -1.55 -17.72 6.55
N ASP A 38 -0.43 -18.27 6.05
CA ASP A 38 0.90 -17.88 6.51
C ASP A 38 1.27 -16.46 6.03
N PHE A 39 0.77 -16.06 4.85
CA PHE A 39 1.04 -14.76 4.24
C PHE A 39 -0.17 -14.24 3.46
N VAL A 40 -0.38 -12.92 3.50
CA VAL A 40 -1.37 -12.19 2.71
C VAL A 40 -0.66 -11.11 1.90
N LEU A 41 -0.87 -11.11 0.58
CA LEU A 41 -0.34 -10.09 -0.33
C LEU A 41 -1.45 -9.11 -0.72
N LEU A 42 -1.24 -7.83 -0.44
CA LEU A 42 -2.16 -6.76 -0.80
C LEU A 42 -1.59 -5.98 -1.99
N ASP A 43 -2.22 -6.10 -3.16
CA ASP A 43 -1.88 -5.31 -4.35
C ASP A 43 -2.68 -4.01 -4.34
N CYS A 44 -2.02 -2.89 -4.03
CA CYS A 44 -2.65 -1.59 -3.89
C CYS A 44 -2.39 -0.69 -5.11
N PRO A 45 -3.34 0.18 -5.49
CA PRO A 45 -3.14 1.13 -6.59
C PRO A 45 -1.98 2.10 -6.29
N PRO A 46 -1.31 2.67 -7.33
CA PRO A 46 -0.11 3.49 -7.17
C PRO A 46 -0.38 4.91 -6.62
N SER A 47 -1.62 5.24 -6.29
CA SER A 47 -2.06 6.57 -5.87
C SER A 47 -2.36 6.58 -4.38
N LEU A 48 -1.81 7.57 -3.67
CA LEU A 48 -2.08 7.77 -2.25
C LEU A 48 -3.50 8.28 -2.04
N GLY A 49 -4.42 7.33 -1.91
CA GLY A 49 -5.83 7.53 -1.65
C GLY A 49 -6.34 6.63 -0.53
N ILE A 50 -7.65 6.53 -0.39
CA ILE A 50 -8.28 5.72 0.66
C ILE A 50 -7.97 4.23 0.49
N LEU A 51 -7.91 3.75 -0.74
CA LEU A 51 -7.65 2.34 -1.01
C LEU A 51 -6.22 1.94 -0.63
N MET A 52 -5.23 2.73 -1.07
CA MET A 52 -3.83 2.54 -0.67
C MET A 52 -3.67 2.66 0.84
N THR A 53 -4.32 3.64 1.47
CA THR A 53 -4.25 3.83 2.93
C THR A 53 -4.83 2.63 3.69
N ASN A 54 -5.97 2.08 3.24
CA ASN A 54 -6.55 0.87 3.85
C ASN A 54 -5.64 -0.34 3.70
N ALA A 55 -5.03 -0.53 2.52
CA ALA A 55 -4.07 -1.61 2.30
C ALA A 55 -2.88 -1.49 3.26
N LEU A 56 -2.29 -0.30 3.36
CA LEU A 56 -1.18 -0.04 4.28
C LEU A 56 -1.60 -0.09 5.75
N ALA A 57 -2.86 0.21 6.06
CA ALA A 57 -3.40 0.09 7.42
C ALA A 57 -3.50 -1.37 7.86
N ALA A 58 -3.78 -2.28 6.93
CA ALA A 58 -3.88 -3.72 7.17
C ALA A 58 -2.53 -4.46 7.09
N ALA A 59 -1.54 -3.89 6.39
CA ALA A 59 -0.25 -4.54 6.16
C ALA A 59 0.69 -4.45 7.37
N ASP A 60 1.47 -5.51 7.60
CA ASP A 60 2.60 -5.48 8.54
C ASP A 60 3.86 -4.89 7.88
N GLU A 61 4.10 -5.23 6.62
CA GLU A 61 5.28 -4.80 5.86
C GLU A 61 4.92 -4.28 4.46
N LEU A 62 5.62 -3.22 4.03
CA LEU A 62 5.58 -2.70 2.67
C LEU A 62 6.74 -3.27 1.85
N LEU A 63 6.41 -3.91 0.73
CA LEU A 63 7.36 -4.30 -0.32
C LEU A 63 7.13 -3.41 -1.53
N THR A 64 8.17 -2.75 -2.03
CA THR A 64 8.03 -1.78 -3.13
C THR A 64 9.11 -1.94 -4.21
N PRO A 65 8.73 -1.91 -5.49
CA PRO A 65 9.70 -1.90 -6.57
C PRO A 65 10.34 -0.52 -6.74
N ILE A 66 11.68 -0.45 -6.82
CA ILE A 66 12.41 0.77 -7.18
C ILE A 66 13.10 0.56 -8.52
N GLN A 67 12.98 1.54 -9.41
CA GLN A 67 13.78 1.61 -10.63
C GLN A 67 15.15 2.18 -10.31
N CYS A 68 16.20 1.41 -10.63
CA CYS A 68 17.59 1.81 -10.41
C CYS A 68 18.08 2.79 -11.49
N GLU A 69 17.52 4.00 -11.49
CA GLU A 69 17.99 5.14 -12.29
C GLU A 69 18.65 6.19 -11.40
N TYR A 70 19.12 7.29 -12.00
CA TYR A 70 19.79 8.40 -11.29
C TYR A 70 18.96 8.96 -10.11
N PHE A 71 17.63 8.75 -10.12
CA PHE A 71 16.69 9.20 -9.08
C PHE A 71 16.22 8.11 -8.11
N ALA A 72 16.89 6.96 -8.03
CA ALA A 72 16.52 5.87 -7.10
C ALA A 72 16.43 6.33 -5.62
N LEU A 73 17.30 7.28 -5.23
CA LEU A 73 17.26 7.91 -3.90
C LEU A 73 15.98 8.72 -3.66
N GLU A 74 15.45 9.39 -4.67
CA GLU A 74 14.20 10.15 -4.56
C GLU A 74 13.00 9.21 -4.36
N GLY A 75 13.02 8.06 -5.03
CA GLY A 75 12.05 6.98 -4.82
C GLY A 75 12.04 6.50 -3.37
N LEU A 76 13.21 6.27 -2.80
CA LEU A 76 13.34 5.87 -1.39
C LEU A 76 12.78 6.92 -0.43
N VAL A 77 13.07 8.21 -0.66
CA VAL A 77 12.51 9.31 0.16
C VAL A 77 10.98 9.33 0.07
N LYS A 78 10.40 9.09 -1.11
CA LYS A 78 8.94 8.99 -1.28
C LYS A 78 8.36 7.83 -0.48
N ILE A 79 8.99 6.66 -0.50
CA ILE A 79 8.55 5.48 0.25
C ILE A 79 8.57 5.73 1.75
N VAL A 80 9.64 6.33 2.28
CA VAL A 80 9.74 6.66 3.71
C VAL A 80 8.63 7.63 4.11
N ARG A 81 8.39 8.68 3.31
CA ARG A 81 7.30 9.64 3.56
C ARG A 81 5.92 9.00 3.53
N LEU A 82 5.69 8.02 2.65
CA LEU A 82 4.42 7.29 2.62
C LEU A 82 4.17 6.53 3.93
N ILE A 83 5.20 5.85 4.45
CA ILE A 83 5.10 5.15 5.75
C ILE A 83 4.84 6.16 6.88
N GLU A 84 5.54 7.29 6.89
CA GLU A 84 5.33 8.36 7.87
C GLU A 84 3.89 8.91 7.81
N GLN A 85 3.36 9.20 6.62
CA GLN A 85 1.99 9.70 6.45
C GLN A 85 0.92 8.72 6.97
N VAL A 86 1.10 7.42 6.74
CA VAL A 86 0.19 6.39 7.26
C VAL A 86 0.25 6.35 8.79
N ARG A 87 1.45 6.45 9.37
CA ARG A 87 1.62 6.49 10.84
C ARG A 87 1.02 7.76 11.44
N ASP A 88 1.29 8.92 10.87
CA ASP A 88 0.77 10.23 11.31
C ASP A 88 -0.75 10.31 11.22
N SER A 89 -1.36 9.60 10.27
CA SER A 89 -2.82 9.48 10.17
C SER A 89 -3.45 8.63 11.29
N GLY A 90 -2.64 7.91 12.07
CA GLY A 90 -3.09 6.97 13.09
C GLY A 90 -3.63 5.64 12.54
N ALA A 91 -3.57 5.43 11.22
CA ALA A 91 -4.13 4.23 10.58
C ALA A 91 -3.35 2.96 10.90
N ASN A 92 -2.01 3.03 10.94
CA ASN A 92 -1.17 1.89 11.32
C ASN A 92 0.22 2.32 11.79
N MET A 93 0.46 2.17 13.09
CA MET A 93 1.75 2.48 13.74
C MET A 93 2.79 1.36 13.59
N ARG A 94 2.36 0.16 13.18
CA ARG A 94 3.21 -1.03 13.08
C ARG A 94 3.83 -1.22 11.70
N LEU A 95 3.32 -0.55 10.67
CA LEU A 95 3.79 -0.68 9.28
C LEU A 95 5.29 -0.44 9.19
N GLN A 96 6.03 -1.37 8.58
CA GLN A 96 7.48 -1.24 8.34
C GLN A 96 7.80 -1.40 6.86
N LEU A 97 8.98 -0.93 6.45
CA LEU A 97 9.53 -1.26 5.14
C LEU A 97 10.13 -2.67 5.21
N GLY A 98 9.47 -3.65 4.60
CA GLY A 98 9.92 -5.05 4.56
C GLY A 98 11.01 -5.29 3.51
N GLY A 99 10.94 -4.57 2.39
CA GLY A 99 11.95 -4.71 1.36
C GLY A 99 11.78 -3.78 0.16
N ILE A 100 12.84 -3.73 -0.64
CA ILE A 100 12.88 -3.02 -1.90
C ILE A 100 13.24 -4.01 -3.00
N VAL A 101 12.37 -4.11 -4.00
CA VAL A 101 12.62 -4.93 -5.19
C VAL A 101 13.28 -4.05 -6.23
N MET A 102 14.56 -4.29 -6.52
CA MET A 102 15.26 -3.56 -7.58
C MET A 102 14.72 -4.00 -8.94
N THR A 103 14.17 -3.05 -9.70
CA THR A 103 13.69 -3.27 -11.06
C THR A 103 14.62 -2.56 -12.05
N MET A 104 15.12 -3.30 -13.03
CA MET A 104 15.99 -2.75 -14.08
C MET A 104 15.13 -2.19 -15.21
N ARG A 105 15.40 -0.96 -15.64
CA ARG A 105 14.94 -0.48 -16.96
C ARG A 105 15.62 -1.35 -18.01
N ARG A 106 14.89 -1.83 -19.01
CA ARG A 106 15.52 -2.42 -20.20
C ARG A 106 16.47 -1.36 -20.79
N PRO A 107 17.71 -1.71 -21.17
CA PRO A 107 18.49 -0.84 -22.03
C PRO A 107 17.67 -0.67 -23.31
N ASP A 108 17.34 0.57 -23.58
CA ASP A 108 16.84 1.06 -24.85
C ASP A 108 17.63 0.39 -25.98
N LYS A 109 16.90 -0.31 -26.86
CA LYS A 109 17.44 -0.66 -28.17
C LYS A 109 17.70 0.67 -28.88
N SER A 110 18.97 0.86 -29.24
CA SER A 110 19.51 1.83 -30.20
C SER A 110 18.55 2.14 -31.35
#